data_AF-A0A7S2HVI3-F1
#
_entry.id   AF-A0A7S2HVI3-F1
#
_cell.length_a   1.000
_cell.length_b   1.000
_cell.length_c   1.000
_cell.angle_alpha   90.00
_cell.angle_beta   90.00
_cell.angle_gamma   90.00
#
_symmetry.space_group_name_H-M   'P 1'
#
loop_
_entity.id
_entity.type
_entity.pdbx_description
1 polymer ?
#
loop_
_entity_poly.entity_id
_entity_poly.type
_entity_poly.pdbx_seq_one_letter_code
_entity_poly.pdbx_strand_id
1 'polypeptide(L)'
;PAQAAAPPPSVQDSAPAARQEEVRPPPPPPQQPAELSKELQQKAKRLEVDLDKLHNLEPDHVAELLDKVERVGKTTASKLQAMYAELGFPVDEEDVPERAVMAGQVKKVLLWQELALAPLREVCSQRGLAVQPDQTRKDLLRLLSSVEWEDVGVPITRLPNPADGLAVFSLISSIKNAGPNKLVAECKGMNLPCSASEESMVSTLKQ
;
A
#
# COMPACT_ATOMS: atom_id res chain seq x y z
N PRO A 1 12.32 -19.76 60.21
CA PRO A 1 11.74 -18.40 60.22
C PRO A 1 10.22 -18.47 60.08
N ALA A 2 9.55 -17.97 61.11
CA ALA A 2 8.17 -18.26 61.47
C ALA A 2 7.14 -17.42 60.69
N GLN A 3 5.92 -17.97 60.67
CA GLN A 3 4.68 -17.45 60.13
C GLN A 3 4.41 -15.99 60.51
N ALA A 4 3.88 -15.22 59.55
CA ALA A 4 3.08 -14.03 59.82
C ALA A 4 1.72 -14.21 59.12
N ALA A 5 0.74 -14.68 59.88
CA ALA A 5 -0.65 -14.79 59.46
C ALA A 5 -1.29 -13.39 59.45
N ALA A 6 -1.84 -13.00 58.31
CA ALA A 6 -2.58 -11.76 58.14
C ALA A 6 -3.97 -11.86 58.79
N PRO A 7 -4.48 -10.78 59.41
CA PRO A 7 -5.80 -10.77 60.03
C PRO A 7 -6.93 -10.71 58.99
N PRO A 8 -8.11 -11.29 59.29
CA PRO A 8 -9.27 -11.23 58.40
C PRO A 8 -9.92 -9.83 58.43
N PRO A 9 -10.48 -9.37 57.30
CA PRO A 9 -11.19 -8.09 57.24
C PRO A 9 -12.57 -8.17 57.89
N SER A 10 -12.86 -7.14 58.70
CA SER A 10 -14.14 -6.92 59.36
C SER A 10 -15.29 -6.81 58.36
N VAL A 11 -16.32 -7.63 58.58
CA VAL A 11 -17.60 -7.57 57.88
C VAL A 11 -18.39 -6.38 58.44
N GLN A 12 -18.45 -5.28 57.69
CA GLN A 12 -19.35 -4.17 57.97
C GLN A 12 -20.73 -4.46 57.38
N ASP A 13 -21.65 -4.83 58.26
CA ASP A 13 -23.09 -4.91 58.03
C ASP A 13 -23.62 -3.49 57.72
N SER A 14 -23.89 -3.23 56.45
CA SER A 14 -24.47 -1.97 55.98
C SER A 14 -25.94 -2.17 55.64
N ALA A 15 -26.78 -1.40 56.34
CA ALA A 15 -28.23 -1.37 56.23
C ALA A 15 -28.71 -1.08 54.78
N PRO A 16 -29.91 -1.58 54.40
CA PRO A 16 -30.46 -1.38 53.07
C PRO A 16 -30.98 0.05 52.92
N ALA A 17 -30.20 0.91 52.26
CA ALA A 17 -30.67 2.18 51.75
C ALA A 17 -31.72 1.90 50.66
N ALA A 18 -32.93 2.42 50.87
CA ALA A 18 -34.03 2.38 49.93
C ALA A 18 -33.57 2.96 48.58
N ARG A 19 -33.44 2.07 47.59
CA ARG A 19 -33.15 2.41 46.21
C ARG A 19 -34.34 3.20 45.67
N GLN A 20 -34.17 4.51 45.52
CA GLN A 20 -35.00 5.27 44.61
C GLN A 20 -34.74 4.71 43.20
N GLU A 21 -35.77 4.15 42.58
CA GLU A 21 -35.81 3.87 41.15
C GLU A 21 -35.69 5.21 40.42
N GLU A 22 -34.46 5.67 40.24
CA GLU A 22 -34.12 6.69 39.27
C GLU A 22 -34.55 6.13 37.92
N VAL A 23 -35.69 6.62 37.44
CA VAL A 23 -36.28 6.31 36.13
C VAL A 23 -35.21 6.62 35.09
N ARG A 24 -34.41 5.60 34.74
CA ARG A 24 -33.38 5.74 33.73
C ARG A 24 -34.09 6.18 32.45
N PRO A 25 -33.69 7.31 31.85
CA PRO A 25 -34.22 7.69 30.56
C PRO A 25 -34.04 6.51 29.61
N PRO A 26 -35.04 6.22 28.75
CA PRO A 26 -34.96 5.11 27.82
C PRO A 26 -33.63 5.20 27.05
N PRO A 27 -32.89 4.09 26.90
CA PRO A 27 -31.64 4.10 26.16
C PRO A 27 -31.92 4.72 24.78
N PRO A 28 -31.07 5.65 24.31
CA PRO A 28 -31.24 6.24 22.99
C PRO A 28 -31.37 5.09 21.98
N PRO A 29 -32.30 5.20 21.00
CA PRO A 29 -32.46 4.16 19.99
C PRO A 29 -31.09 3.86 19.39
N PRO A 30 -30.76 2.57 19.17
CA PRO A 30 -29.46 2.18 18.62
C PRO A 30 -29.24 3.03 17.38
N GLN A 31 -28.22 3.90 17.44
CA GLN A 31 -27.84 4.73 16.30
C GLN A 31 -27.56 3.75 15.18
N GLN A 32 -28.42 3.75 14.15
CA GLN A 32 -28.21 2.92 12.99
C GLN A 32 -26.80 3.22 12.48
N PRO A 33 -25.98 2.19 12.20
CA PRO A 33 -24.62 2.39 11.72
C PRO A 33 -24.70 3.37 10.57
N ALA A 34 -23.94 4.48 10.67
CA ALA A 34 -24.03 5.60 9.74
C ALA A 34 -23.86 5.07 8.31
N GLU A 35 -24.99 4.87 7.62
CA GLU A 35 -24.96 4.39 6.25
C GLU A 35 -24.23 5.46 5.44
N LEU A 36 -23.17 5.04 4.74
CA LEU A 36 -22.43 5.91 3.83
C LEU A 36 -23.42 6.62 2.90
N SER A 37 -23.35 7.95 2.85
CA SER A 37 -24.20 8.76 1.99
C SER A 37 -24.17 8.22 0.55
N LYS A 38 -25.32 8.22 -0.13
CA LYS A 38 -25.45 7.83 -1.54
C LYS A 38 -24.45 8.58 -2.43
N GLU A 39 -24.08 9.80 -2.04
CA GLU A 39 -23.08 10.61 -2.73
C GLU A 39 -21.68 9.98 -2.67
N LEU A 40 -21.26 9.45 -1.53
CA LEU A 40 -19.98 8.76 -1.37
C LEU A 40 -19.94 7.46 -2.17
N GLN A 41 -21.04 6.70 -2.18
CA GLN A 41 -21.17 5.50 -2.98
C GLN A 41 -21.05 5.79 -4.48
N GLN A 42 -21.73 6.83 -4.96
CA GLN A 42 -21.63 7.26 -6.35
C GLN A 42 -20.21 7.74 -6.70
N LYS A 43 -19.57 8.48 -5.80
CA LYS A 43 -18.20 8.97 -5.98
C LYS A 43 -17.18 7.82 -6.03
N ALA A 44 -17.30 6.86 -5.13
CA ALA A 44 -16.44 5.67 -5.12
C ALA A 44 -16.61 4.85 -6.41
N LYS A 45 -17.85 4.64 -6.87
CA LYS A 45 -18.15 3.96 -8.13
C LYS A 45 -17.51 4.67 -9.34
N ARG A 46 -17.56 6.00 -9.39
CA ARG A 46 -16.93 6.81 -10.45
C ARG A 46 -15.40 6.70 -10.43
N LEU A 47 -14.82 6.54 -9.26
CA LEU A 47 -13.37 6.41 -9.07
C LEU A 47 -12.89 4.95 -9.09
N GLU A 48 -13.79 3.99 -9.33
CA GLU A 48 -13.51 2.55 -9.32
C GLU A 48 -12.92 2.07 -7.97
N VAL A 49 -13.39 2.65 -6.87
CA VAL A 49 -12.97 2.30 -5.50
C VAL A 49 -13.97 1.34 -4.88
N ASP A 50 -13.47 0.21 -4.39
CA ASP A 50 -14.24 -0.80 -3.68
C ASP A 50 -14.47 -0.38 -2.22
N LEU A 51 -15.69 0.08 -1.91
CA LEU A 51 -16.08 0.52 -0.56
C LEU A 51 -16.20 -0.63 0.43
N ASP A 52 -16.43 -1.86 -0.03
CA ASP A 52 -16.56 -3.01 0.86
C ASP A 52 -15.24 -3.29 1.59
N LYS A 53 -14.11 -2.86 1.03
CA LYS A 53 -12.79 -2.97 1.67
C LYS A 53 -12.49 -1.83 2.66
N LEU A 54 -13.31 -0.78 2.65
CA LEU A 54 -13.15 0.44 3.45
C LEU A 54 -14.18 0.56 4.58
N HIS A 55 -14.97 -0.48 4.86
CA HIS A 55 -16.01 -0.47 5.90
C HIS A 55 -15.49 -0.18 7.33
N ASN A 56 -14.19 -0.32 7.56
CA ASN A 56 -13.56 -0.05 8.86
C ASN A 56 -13.18 1.43 9.05
N LEU A 57 -13.39 2.28 8.04
CA LEU A 57 -13.08 3.70 8.09
C LEU A 57 -14.34 4.50 8.40
N GLU A 58 -14.19 5.55 9.20
CA GLU A 58 -15.26 6.52 9.44
C GLU A 58 -15.70 7.18 8.12
N PRO A 59 -17.00 7.50 7.95
CA PRO A 59 -17.51 8.11 6.72
C PRO A 59 -16.75 9.37 6.27
N ASP A 60 -16.32 10.20 7.23
CA ASP A 60 -15.54 11.42 6.97
C ASP A 60 -14.15 11.07 6.40
N HIS A 61 -13.53 10.00 6.89
CA HIS A 61 -12.23 9.53 6.42
C HIS A 61 -12.34 8.92 5.02
N VAL A 62 -13.42 8.19 4.74
CA VAL A 62 -13.73 7.70 3.38
C VAL A 62 -13.91 8.86 2.42
N ALA A 63 -14.64 9.91 2.82
CA ALA A 63 -14.81 11.11 2.02
C ALA A 63 -13.46 11.78 1.68
N GLU A 64 -12.59 11.96 2.69
CA GLU A 64 -11.26 12.53 2.50
C GLU A 64 -10.38 11.68 1.57
N LEU A 65 -10.43 10.35 1.70
CA LEU A 65 -9.71 9.43 0.83
C LEU A 65 -10.18 9.55 -0.63
N LEU A 66 -11.49 9.57 -0.87
CA LEU A 66 -12.04 9.74 -2.22
C LEU A 66 -11.66 11.11 -2.81
N ASP A 67 -11.57 12.17 -1.98
CA ASP A 67 -11.05 13.47 -2.41
C ASP A 67 -9.56 13.44 -2.73
N LYS A 68 -8.74 12.72 -1.95
CA LYS A 68 -7.31 12.50 -2.28
C LYS A 68 -7.18 11.78 -3.62
N VAL A 69 -7.91 10.68 -3.82
CA VAL A 69 -7.89 9.88 -5.07
C VAL A 69 -8.35 10.72 -6.27
N GLU A 70 -9.40 11.53 -6.12
CA GLU A 70 -9.86 12.43 -7.18
C GLU A 70 -8.82 13.51 -7.50
N ARG A 71 -8.18 14.08 -6.48
CA ARG A 71 -7.11 15.10 -6.67
C ARG A 71 -5.92 14.54 -7.44
N VAL A 72 -5.55 13.28 -7.27
CA VAL A 72 -4.47 12.63 -8.04
C VAL A 72 -4.77 12.64 -9.55
N GLY A 73 -6.03 12.56 -9.95
CA GLY A 73 -6.41 12.69 -11.38
C GLY A 73 -6.30 14.12 -11.93
N LYS A 74 -6.30 15.12 -11.05
CA LYS A 74 -6.29 16.55 -11.40
C LYS A 74 -4.91 17.20 -11.20
N THR A 75 -3.97 16.52 -10.54
CA THR A 75 -2.61 17.03 -10.34
C THR A 75 -1.82 17.10 -11.65
N THR A 76 -0.87 18.04 -11.68
CA THR A 76 0.08 18.22 -12.79
C THR A 76 1.04 17.04 -12.87
N ALA A 77 1.64 16.82 -14.05
CA ALA A 77 2.60 15.74 -14.27
C ALA A 77 3.78 15.78 -13.30
N SER A 78 4.41 16.95 -13.10
CA SER A 78 5.56 17.09 -12.19
C SER A 78 5.20 16.78 -10.73
N LYS A 79 4.01 17.19 -10.26
CA LYS A 79 3.57 16.87 -8.90
C LYS A 79 3.22 15.40 -8.74
N LEU A 80 2.62 14.80 -9.77
CA LEU A 80 2.31 13.38 -9.80
C LEU A 80 3.59 12.53 -9.80
N GLN A 81 4.59 12.93 -10.58
CA GLN A 81 5.93 12.32 -10.63
C GLN A 81 6.62 12.40 -9.26
N ALA A 82 6.52 13.53 -8.56
CA ALA A 82 7.01 13.65 -7.18
C ALA A 82 6.29 12.69 -6.23
N MET A 83 4.96 12.61 -6.28
CA MET A 83 4.20 11.64 -5.48
C MET A 83 4.57 10.19 -5.82
N TYR A 84 4.76 9.89 -7.10
CA TYR A 84 5.18 8.56 -7.57
C TYR A 84 6.56 8.19 -7.02
N ALA A 85 7.52 9.12 -7.06
CA ALA A 85 8.85 8.95 -6.46
C ALA A 85 8.79 8.80 -4.93
N GLU A 86 7.98 9.59 -4.23
CA GLU A 86 7.80 9.51 -2.77
C GLU A 86 7.25 8.16 -2.31
N LEU A 87 6.42 7.53 -3.15
CA LEU A 87 5.91 6.17 -2.92
C LEU A 87 6.94 5.08 -3.23
N GLY A 88 8.15 5.48 -3.63
CA GLY A 88 9.24 4.58 -3.96
C GLY A 88 9.01 3.87 -5.28
N PHE A 89 8.43 4.55 -6.27
CA PHE A 89 8.46 4.09 -7.66
C PHE A 89 9.59 4.80 -8.42
N PRO A 90 10.12 4.18 -9.48
CA PRO A 90 11.19 4.78 -10.25
C PRO A 90 10.65 5.90 -11.11
N VAL A 91 11.38 7.01 -11.08
CA VAL A 91 11.18 8.14 -11.96
C VAL A 91 12.47 8.30 -12.74
N ASP A 92 12.46 7.80 -13.96
CA ASP A 92 13.54 8.08 -14.92
C ASP A 92 13.17 9.36 -15.68
N GLU A 93 14.12 10.26 -15.90
CA GLU A 93 13.89 11.48 -16.68
C GLU A 93 13.72 11.17 -18.18
N GLU A 94 14.33 10.08 -18.66
CA GLU A 94 14.26 9.68 -20.07
C GLU A 94 13.02 8.82 -20.37
N ASP A 95 12.47 8.14 -19.35
CA ASP A 95 11.37 7.16 -19.50
C ASP A 95 10.27 7.39 -18.45
N VAL A 96 9.73 8.61 -18.43
CA VAL A 96 8.63 8.95 -17.52
C VAL A 96 7.38 8.17 -17.96
N PRO A 97 6.79 7.33 -17.10
CA PRO A 97 5.56 6.62 -17.46
C PRO A 97 4.45 7.60 -17.82
N GLU A 98 3.51 7.17 -18.67
CA GLU A 98 2.38 8.01 -19.03
C GLU A 98 1.65 8.50 -17.76
N ARG A 99 1.24 9.76 -17.74
CA ARG A 99 0.53 10.37 -16.61
C ARG A 99 -0.63 9.51 -16.09
N ALA A 100 -1.36 8.85 -16.99
CA ALA A 100 -2.46 7.97 -16.65
C ALA A 100 -2.00 6.75 -15.82
N VAL A 101 -0.87 6.15 -16.20
CA VAL A 101 -0.26 5.01 -15.48
C VAL A 101 0.21 5.44 -14.10
N MET A 102 0.97 6.54 -14.01
CA MET A 102 1.42 7.08 -12.71
C MET A 102 0.22 7.38 -11.80
N ALA A 103 -0.82 8.03 -12.33
CA ALA A 103 -2.01 8.37 -11.56
C ALA A 103 -2.73 7.10 -11.06
N GLY A 104 -2.83 6.06 -11.90
CA GLY A 104 -3.40 4.77 -11.50
C GLY A 104 -2.64 4.15 -10.32
N GLN A 105 -1.31 4.12 -10.40
CA GLN A 105 -0.47 3.55 -9.35
C GLN A 105 -0.51 4.36 -8.05
N VAL A 106 -0.41 5.69 -8.13
CA VAL A 106 -0.51 6.55 -6.93
C VAL A 106 -1.87 6.37 -6.25
N LYS A 107 -2.97 6.32 -7.01
CA LYS A 107 -4.31 6.07 -6.45
C LYS A 107 -4.38 4.71 -5.74
N LYS A 108 -3.84 3.67 -6.36
CA LYS A 108 -3.82 2.30 -5.84
C LYS A 108 -3.09 2.21 -4.51
N VAL A 109 -1.91 2.82 -4.42
CA VAL A 109 -1.13 2.84 -3.16
C VAL A 109 -1.82 3.68 -2.08
N LEU A 110 -2.43 4.82 -2.43
CA LEU A 110 -3.22 5.59 -1.47
C LEU A 110 -4.37 4.77 -0.88
N LEU A 111 -5.08 3.99 -1.70
CA LEU A 111 -6.12 3.08 -1.21
C LEU A 111 -5.52 2.03 -0.26
N TRP A 112 -4.40 1.42 -0.62
CA TRP A 112 -3.75 0.41 0.22
C TRP A 112 -3.26 0.96 1.56
N GLN A 113 -2.83 2.22 1.61
CA GLN A 113 -2.41 2.87 2.87
C GLN A 113 -3.55 2.98 3.88
N GLU A 114 -4.78 3.18 3.39
CA GLU A 114 -5.98 3.31 4.22
C GLU A 114 -6.67 1.97 4.52
N LEU A 115 -6.32 0.89 3.80
CA LEU A 115 -6.84 -0.44 4.11
C LEU A 115 -6.43 -0.90 5.51
N ALA A 116 -7.35 -1.56 6.21
CA ALA A 116 -7.03 -2.30 7.41
C ALA A 116 -6.00 -3.42 7.10
N LEU A 117 -5.24 -3.84 8.13
CA LEU A 117 -4.17 -4.82 7.95
C LEU A 117 -4.66 -6.15 7.36
N ALA A 118 -5.82 -6.64 7.78
CA ALA A 118 -6.37 -7.92 7.27
C ALA A 118 -6.68 -7.86 5.75
N PRO A 119 -7.48 -6.90 5.24
CA PRO A 119 -7.65 -6.69 3.81
C PRO A 119 -6.34 -6.47 3.05
N LEU A 120 -5.38 -5.75 3.63
CA LEU A 120 -4.09 -5.52 2.99
C LEU A 120 -3.31 -6.83 2.79
N ARG A 121 -3.32 -7.73 3.78
CA ARG A 121 -2.72 -9.07 3.69
C ARG A 121 -3.43 -9.94 2.65
N GLU A 122 -4.75 -9.80 2.55
CA GLU A 122 -5.52 -10.49 1.52
C GLU A 122 -5.11 -10.03 0.12
N VAL A 123 -4.96 -8.72 -0.11
CA VAL A 123 -4.47 -8.18 -1.38
C VAL A 123 -3.08 -8.72 -1.72
N CYS A 124 -2.18 -8.82 -0.74
CA CYS A 124 -0.87 -9.47 -0.95
C CYS A 124 -1.04 -10.94 -1.34
N SER A 125 -1.87 -11.70 -0.61
CA SER A 125 -2.07 -13.13 -0.83
C SER A 125 -2.71 -13.43 -2.19
N GLN A 126 -3.68 -12.61 -2.63
CA GLN A 126 -4.31 -12.69 -3.95
C GLN A 126 -3.31 -12.49 -5.10
N ARG A 127 -2.19 -11.81 -4.83
CA ARG A 127 -1.07 -11.60 -5.76
C ARG A 127 0.02 -12.67 -5.66
N GLY A 128 -0.21 -13.73 -4.87
CA GLY A 128 0.78 -14.79 -4.66
C GLY A 128 1.96 -14.38 -3.79
N LEU A 129 1.86 -13.26 -3.06
CA LEU A 129 2.93 -12.79 -2.18
C LEU A 129 2.94 -13.57 -0.87
N ALA A 130 4.12 -13.98 -0.42
CA ALA A 130 4.32 -14.62 0.86
C ALA A 130 4.15 -13.60 2.01
N VAL A 131 3.00 -13.65 2.69
CA VAL A 131 2.69 -12.78 3.83
C VAL A 131 3.00 -13.49 5.13
N GLN A 132 3.72 -12.82 6.03
CA GLN A 132 3.99 -13.30 7.38
C GLN A 132 3.07 -12.63 8.42
N PRO A 133 2.69 -13.34 9.50
CA PRO A 133 1.73 -12.84 10.47
C PRO A 133 2.22 -11.63 11.28
N ASP A 134 3.53 -11.40 11.34
CA ASP A 134 4.22 -10.33 12.05
C ASP A 134 4.60 -9.13 11.17
N GLN A 135 4.39 -9.22 9.84
CA GLN A 135 4.68 -8.12 8.93
C GLN A 135 3.87 -6.86 9.26
N THR A 136 4.58 -5.73 9.30
CA THR A 136 3.98 -4.42 9.51
C THR A 136 3.25 -3.93 8.25
N ARG A 137 2.37 -2.93 8.39
CA ARG A 137 1.73 -2.27 7.23
C ARG A 137 2.78 -1.79 6.22
N LYS A 138 3.89 -1.23 6.70
CA LYS A 138 4.97 -0.72 5.85
C LYS A 138 5.62 -1.84 5.02
N ASP A 139 5.81 -3.02 5.61
CA ASP A 139 6.38 -4.17 4.92
C ASP A 139 5.43 -4.70 3.84
N LEU A 140 4.13 -4.77 4.15
CA LEU A 140 3.10 -5.19 3.17
C LEU A 140 3.00 -4.21 2.00
N LEU A 141 3.00 -2.90 2.27
CA LEU A 141 3.00 -1.88 1.21
C LEU A 141 4.25 -1.97 0.34
N ARG A 142 5.43 -2.19 0.95
CA ARG A 142 6.67 -2.41 0.21
C ARG A 142 6.57 -3.64 -0.69
N LEU A 143 6.00 -4.74 -0.19
CA LEU A 143 5.83 -5.99 -0.93
C LEU A 143 4.84 -5.83 -2.11
N LEU A 144 3.76 -5.08 -1.91
CA LEU A 144 2.81 -4.75 -2.98
C LEU A 144 3.45 -3.87 -4.04
N SER A 145 4.23 -2.87 -3.64
CA SER A 145 5.01 -2.08 -4.58
C SER A 145 5.95 -2.99 -5.36
N SER A 146 6.73 -3.87 -4.70
CA SER A 146 7.73 -4.71 -5.38
C SER A 146 7.17 -5.62 -6.46
N VAL A 147 5.92 -6.08 -6.38
CA VAL A 147 5.30 -6.84 -7.47
C VAL A 147 5.11 -5.98 -8.72
N GLU A 148 4.67 -4.74 -8.53
CA GLU A 148 4.53 -3.81 -9.67
C GLU A 148 5.89 -3.50 -10.29
N TRP A 149 6.99 -3.59 -9.51
CA TRP A 149 8.36 -3.53 -10.03
C TRP A 149 8.77 -4.78 -10.81
N GLU A 150 8.35 -5.97 -10.38
CA GLU A 150 8.62 -7.20 -11.11
C GLU A 150 7.85 -7.28 -12.43
N ASP A 151 6.62 -6.73 -12.48
CA ASP A 151 5.82 -6.64 -13.70
C ASP A 151 6.50 -5.76 -14.78
N VAL A 152 7.30 -4.76 -14.37
CA VAL A 152 8.13 -3.96 -15.31
C VAL A 152 9.50 -4.58 -15.62
N GLY A 153 9.79 -5.74 -15.01
CA GLY A 153 10.99 -6.54 -15.25
C GLY A 153 12.12 -6.32 -14.23
N VAL A 154 11.85 -5.66 -13.09
CA VAL A 154 12.87 -5.41 -12.06
C VAL A 154 12.71 -6.43 -10.93
N PRO A 155 13.67 -7.35 -10.74
CA PRO A 155 13.58 -8.40 -9.73
C PRO A 155 13.92 -7.86 -8.33
N ILE A 156 13.07 -6.99 -7.76
CA ILE A 156 13.33 -6.38 -6.44
C ILE A 156 13.53 -7.42 -5.34
N THR A 157 12.82 -8.55 -5.40
CA THR A 157 12.96 -9.62 -4.40
C THR A 157 14.34 -10.28 -4.42
N ARG A 158 15.10 -10.16 -5.52
CA ARG A 158 16.46 -10.69 -5.66
C ARG A 158 17.54 -9.68 -5.26
N LEU A 159 17.18 -8.42 -5.03
CA LEU A 159 18.15 -7.39 -4.69
C LEU A 159 18.46 -7.39 -3.18
N PRO A 160 19.75 -7.34 -2.78
CA PRO A 160 20.12 -7.25 -1.36
C PRO A 160 19.56 -5.99 -0.69
N ASN A 161 19.44 -4.90 -1.46
CA ASN A 161 18.92 -3.62 -1.02
C ASN A 161 17.80 -3.16 -1.97
N PRO A 162 16.57 -3.00 -1.48
CA PRO A 162 15.45 -2.51 -2.29
C PRO A 162 15.68 -1.14 -2.91
N ALA A 163 16.53 -0.29 -2.31
CA ALA A 163 16.87 1.02 -2.87
C ALA A 163 17.65 0.90 -4.20
N ASP A 164 18.37 -0.21 -4.40
CA ASP A 164 19.10 -0.48 -5.65
C ASP A 164 18.13 -0.81 -6.80
N GLY A 165 16.86 -1.13 -6.50
CA GLY A 165 15.81 -1.37 -7.49
C GLY A 165 15.64 -0.21 -8.46
N LEU A 166 15.80 1.03 -7.97
CA LEU A 166 15.77 2.24 -8.79
C LEU A 166 16.87 2.24 -9.86
N ALA A 167 18.10 1.88 -9.48
CA ALA A 167 19.23 1.83 -10.40
C ALA A 167 19.04 0.73 -11.45
N VAL A 168 18.53 -0.43 -11.03
CA VAL A 168 18.21 -1.55 -11.95
C VAL A 168 17.10 -1.17 -12.92
N PHE A 169 16.04 -0.49 -12.45
CA PHE A 169 14.98 -0.02 -13.33
C PHE A 169 15.50 0.99 -14.35
N SER A 170 16.25 2.01 -13.92
CA SER A 170 16.81 3.01 -14.85
C SER A 170 17.71 2.36 -15.89
N LEU A 171 18.52 1.37 -15.49
CA LEU A 171 19.32 0.57 -16.42
C LEU A 171 18.43 -0.19 -17.42
N ILE A 172 17.37 -0.86 -16.96
CA ILE A 172 16.44 -1.61 -17.83
C ILE A 172 15.70 -0.66 -18.79
N SER A 173 15.24 0.50 -18.31
CA SER A 173 14.58 1.51 -19.13
C SER A 173 15.54 2.11 -20.17
N SER A 174 16.76 2.47 -19.76
CA SER A 174 17.81 2.90 -20.69
C SER A 174 18.06 1.84 -21.76
N ILE A 175 18.15 0.56 -21.38
CA ILE A 175 18.35 -0.55 -22.31
C ILE A 175 17.16 -0.72 -23.27
N LYS A 176 15.93 -0.66 -22.77
CA LYS A 176 14.70 -0.78 -23.59
C LYS A 176 14.56 0.36 -24.60
N ASN A 177 14.97 1.56 -24.22
CA ASN A 177 14.88 2.76 -25.05
C ASN A 177 16.13 3.00 -25.90
N ALA A 178 17.24 2.34 -25.58
CA ALA A 178 18.47 2.41 -26.35
C ALA A 178 18.31 1.69 -27.69
N GLY A 179 18.62 2.40 -28.78
CA GLY A 179 18.78 1.77 -30.09
C GLY A 179 19.91 0.72 -30.07
N PRO A 180 19.89 -0.25 -31.00
CA PRO A 180 20.83 -1.37 -31.02
C PRO A 180 22.31 -0.93 -31.02
N ASN A 181 22.63 0.21 -31.64
CA ASN A 181 23.98 0.77 -31.66
C ASN A 181 24.45 1.25 -30.27
N LYS A 182 23.57 1.88 -29.47
CA LYS A 182 23.89 2.34 -28.11
C LYS A 182 24.10 1.13 -27.18
N LEU A 183 23.27 0.10 -27.31
CA LEU A 183 23.42 -1.16 -26.57
C LEU A 183 24.75 -1.85 -26.85
N VAL A 184 25.14 -1.97 -28.13
CA VAL A 184 26.44 -2.56 -28.50
C VAL A 184 27.60 -1.75 -27.92
N ALA A 185 27.50 -0.43 -27.88
CA ALA A 185 28.53 0.43 -27.29
C ALA A 185 28.61 0.25 -25.76
N GLU A 186 27.48 0.22 -25.06
CA GLU A 186 27.45 -0.01 -23.61
C GLU A 186 27.97 -1.41 -23.23
N CYS A 187 27.54 -2.46 -23.92
CA CYS A 187 28.03 -3.82 -23.69
C CYS A 187 29.55 -3.91 -23.90
N LYS A 188 30.09 -3.26 -24.94
CA LYS A 188 31.54 -3.15 -25.15
C LYS A 188 32.24 -2.41 -23.99
N GLY A 189 31.64 -1.32 -23.51
CA GLY A 189 32.15 -0.57 -22.36
C GLY A 189 32.23 -1.40 -21.08
N MET A 190 31.28 -2.33 -20.89
CA MET A 190 31.23 -3.26 -19.76
C MET A 190 32.05 -4.53 -19.96
N ASN A 191 32.80 -4.66 -21.06
CA ASN A 191 33.49 -5.90 -21.47
C ASN A 191 32.56 -7.14 -21.56
N LEU A 192 31.27 -6.91 -21.85
CA LEU A 192 30.31 -7.99 -22.09
C LEU A 192 30.45 -8.48 -23.55
N PRO A 193 30.40 -9.79 -23.80
CA PRO A 193 30.47 -10.32 -25.15
C PRO A 193 29.20 -9.92 -25.92
N CYS A 194 29.33 -8.95 -26.84
CA CYS A 194 28.27 -8.61 -27.80
C CYS A 194 28.15 -9.74 -28.83
N SER A 195 27.54 -10.87 -28.47
CA SER A 195 27.21 -11.91 -29.44
C SER A 195 26.17 -11.35 -30.41
N ALA A 196 26.42 -11.45 -31.71
CA ALA A 196 25.73 -10.71 -32.78
C ALA A 196 24.25 -11.08 -33.02
N SER A 197 23.60 -11.83 -32.13
CA SER A 197 22.21 -12.26 -32.25
C SER A 197 21.39 -11.78 -31.05
N GLU A 198 20.28 -11.10 -31.34
CA GLU A 198 19.28 -10.64 -30.36
C GLU A 198 18.75 -11.79 -29.49
N GLU A 199 18.55 -12.97 -30.08
CA GLU A 199 18.09 -14.18 -29.37
C GLU A 199 19.09 -14.66 -28.30
N SER A 200 20.38 -14.51 -28.56
CA SER A 200 21.45 -14.90 -27.62
C SER A 200 21.50 -13.95 -26.43
N MET A 201 21.30 -12.65 -26.66
CA MET A 201 21.33 -11.62 -25.60
C MET A 201 20.12 -11.72 -24.67
N VAL A 202 18.90 -11.89 -25.21
CA VAL A 202 17.67 -12.03 -24.39
C VAL A 202 17.73 -13.31 -23.53
N SER A 203 18.31 -14.39 -24.05
CA SER A 203 18.45 -15.65 -23.30
C SER A 203 19.47 -15.55 -22.17
N THR A 204 20.54 -14.77 -22.35
CA THR A 204 21.59 -14.58 -21.34
C THR A 204 21.14 -13.65 -20.21
N LEU A 205 20.37 -12.59 -20.53
CA LEU A 205 19.86 -11.65 -19.52
C LEU A 205 18.74 -12.21 -18.63
N LYS A 206 18.13 -13.33 -19.02
CA LYS A 206 17.06 -14.00 -18.24
C LYS A 206 17.59 -15.01 -17.21
N GLN A 207 18.87 -15.38 -17.27
CA GLN A 207 19.51 -16.29 -16.30
C GLN A 207 19.98 -15.52 -15.06
#